data_AF-A0A961N745-F1
#
_entry.id   AF-A0A961N745-F1
#
_cell.length_a   1.000
_cell.length_b   1.000
_cell.length_c   1.000
_cell.angle_alpha   90.00
_cell.angle_beta   90.00
_cell.angle_gamma   90.00
#
_symmetry.space_group_name_H-M   'P 1'
#
loop_
_entity.id
_entity.type
_entity.pdbx_description
1 polymer ?
#
loop_
_entity_poly.entity_id
_entity_poly.type
_entity_poly.pdbx_seq_one_letter_code
_entity_poly.pdbx_strand_id
1 'polypeptide(L)'
;MRPFLLPLLALCATPALADEVWTTPMGPVAWETDLGANAVLRLDQPDGRVVRLIVPGLATDVMGGRGSYTGVWVSSRGDEACATEMVDPLGGKSPYWGTFTLTFVHDAFPSDWAGVYGSCLDTPDRPVAGVAQVGGE
;
A
#
# COMPACT_ATOMS: atom_id res chain seq x y z
N MET A 1 -6.04 58.51 5.91
CA MET A 1 -5.21 57.31 6.16
C MET A 1 -6.12 56.10 6.10
N ARG A 2 -5.98 55.25 5.07
CA ARG A 2 -6.88 54.11 4.80
C ARG A 2 -6.18 52.86 5.34
N PRO A 3 -6.77 52.09 6.28
CA PRO A 3 -6.12 50.93 6.84
C PRO A 3 -6.09 49.81 5.79
N PHE A 4 -4.90 49.33 5.46
CA PHE A 4 -4.70 48.13 4.66
C PHE A 4 -5.07 46.92 5.53
N LEU A 5 -6.17 46.25 5.23
CA LEU A 5 -6.43 44.90 5.74
C LEU A 5 -5.49 43.92 5.02
N LEU A 6 -4.62 43.24 5.77
CA LEU A 6 -3.90 42.06 5.29
C LEU A 6 -4.90 40.89 5.18
N PRO A 7 -4.97 40.17 4.05
CA PRO A 7 -5.71 38.92 3.99
C PRO A 7 -4.90 37.83 4.70
N LEU A 8 -5.49 37.20 5.71
CA LEU A 8 -4.98 35.99 6.33
C LEU A 8 -5.12 34.84 5.30
N LEU A 9 -4.01 34.42 4.69
CA LEU A 9 -3.98 33.22 3.85
C LEU A 9 -4.26 32.01 4.76
N ALA A 10 -5.45 31.43 4.64
CA ALA A 10 -5.75 30.14 5.26
C ALA A 10 -4.93 29.05 4.53
N LEU A 11 -3.91 28.50 5.21
CA LEU A 11 -3.26 27.27 4.80
C LEU A 11 -4.32 26.15 4.85
N CYS A 12 -4.82 25.73 3.69
CA CYS A 12 -5.59 24.49 3.61
C CYS A 12 -4.60 23.36 3.83
N ALA A 13 -4.64 22.72 5.01
CA ALA A 13 -3.95 21.48 5.25
C ALA A 13 -4.60 20.42 4.35
N THR A 14 -3.97 20.10 3.22
CA THR A 14 -4.35 18.91 2.45
C THR A 14 -3.98 17.70 3.31
N PRO A 15 -4.90 16.76 3.55
CA PRO A 15 -4.54 15.52 4.23
C PRO A 15 -3.39 14.88 3.44
N ALA A 16 -2.28 14.59 4.12
CA ALA A 16 -1.19 13.89 3.48
C ALA A 16 -1.71 12.49 3.15
N LEU A 17 -1.80 12.16 1.86
CA LEU A 17 -2.21 10.82 1.40
C LEU A 17 -1.23 9.72 1.85
N ALA A 18 -0.12 10.10 2.47
CA ALA A 18 0.83 9.22 3.13
C ALA A 18 0.30 8.59 4.44
N ASP A 19 -0.87 8.99 4.92
CA ASP A 19 -1.44 8.50 6.18
C ASP A 19 -2.46 7.36 6.01
N GLU A 20 -2.64 6.80 4.80
CA GLU A 20 -3.51 5.63 4.65
C GLU A 20 -2.82 4.38 5.19
N VAL A 21 -3.35 3.90 6.31
CA VAL A 21 -2.90 2.71 7.02
C VAL A 21 -4.05 1.72 7.10
N TRP A 22 -3.76 0.45 6.90
CA TRP A 22 -4.69 -0.65 7.07
C TRP A 22 -4.19 -1.60 8.16
N THR A 23 -5.10 -2.03 9.02
CA THR A 23 -4.82 -3.11 9.96
C THR A 23 -5.05 -4.46 9.27
N THR A 24 -4.07 -5.36 9.33
CA THR A 24 -4.20 -6.75 8.85
C THR A 24 -3.77 -7.72 9.94
N PRO A 25 -4.15 -9.01 9.87
CA PRO A 25 -3.64 -10.03 10.78
C PRO A 25 -2.12 -10.24 10.74
N MET A 26 -1.45 -9.81 9.66
CA MET A 26 0.00 -9.94 9.48
C MET A 26 0.80 -8.74 9.98
N GLY A 27 0.12 -7.64 10.34
CA GLY A 27 0.72 -6.36 10.69
C GLY A 27 0.04 -5.18 9.97
N PRO A 28 0.39 -3.93 10.32
CA PRO A 28 -0.10 -2.77 9.61
C PRO A 28 0.48 -2.72 8.18
N VAL A 29 -0.38 -2.41 7.23
CA VAL A 29 0.01 -2.03 5.87
C VAL A 29 -0.13 -0.52 5.75
N ALA A 30 0.88 0.18 5.26
CA ALA A 30 0.81 1.62 5.04
C ALA A 30 1.27 1.97 3.64
N TRP A 31 0.81 3.11 3.13
CA TRP A 31 1.38 3.69 1.93
C TRP A 31 2.86 4.07 2.17
N GLU A 32 3.79 3.56 1.36
CA GLU A 32 5.22 3.91 1.49
C GLU A 32 5.61 5.00 0.49
N THR A 33 5.29 4.82 -0.80
CA THR A 33 5.60 5.81 -1.84
C THR A 33 4.90 5.51 -3.17
N ASP A 34 4.97 6.48 -4.08
CA ASP A 34 4.49 6.37 -5.47
C ASP A 34 5.67 6.16 -6.41
N LEU A 35 5.49 5.27 -7.39
CA LEU A 35 6.43 5.04 -8.49
C LEU A 35 5.70 5.23 -9.83
N GLY A 36 5.52 6.49 -10.21
CA GLY A 36 4.70 6.86 -11.37
C GLY A 36 3.24 6.51 -11.10
N ALA A 37 2.65 5.65 -11.91
CA ALA A 37 1.27 5.18 -11.72
C ALA A 37 1.14 4.06 -10.67
N ASN A 38 2.25 3.52 -10.16
CA ASN A 38 2.24 2.38 -9.24
C ASN A 38 2.35 2.88 -7.79
N ALA A 39 1.67 2.20 -6.88
CA ALA A 39 1.86 2.42 -5.44
C ALA A 39 2.80 1.34 -4.87
N VAL A 40 3.61 1.72 -3.90
CA VAL A 40 4.31 0.77 -3.02
C VAL A 40 3.69 0.87 -1.63
N LEU A 41 3.13 -0.24 -1.16
CA LEU A 41 2.63 -0.38 0.19
C LEU A 41 3.65 -1.17 1.01
N ARG A 42 3.81 -0.79 2.28
CA ARG A 42 4.71 -1.46 3.22
C ARG A 42 3.90 -2.18 4.29
N LEU A 43 4.15 -3.47 4.45
CA LEU A 43 3.68 -4.29 5.56
C LEU A 43 4.84 -4.50 6.54
N ASP A 44 4.65 -4.03 7.77
CA ASP A 44 5.56 -4.29 8.89
C ASP A 44 5.06 -5.49 9.70
N GLN A 45 5.82 -6.59 9.69
CA GLN A 45 5.46 -7.79 10.45
C GLN A 45 6.02 -7.74 11.88
N PRO A 46 5.34 -8.37 12.87
CA PRO A 46 5.78 -8.36 14.27
C PRO A 46 7.18 -8.91 14.53
N ASP A 47 7.70 -9.78 13.64
CA ASP A 47 9.04 -10.34 13.76
C ASP A 47 10.16 -9.43 13.20
N GLY A 48 9.81 -8.24 12.72
CA GLY A 48 10.71 -7.27 12.10
C GLY A 48 10.93 -7.48 10.60
N ARG A 49 10.22 -8.42 9.94
CA ARG A 49 10.16 -8.46 8.47
C ARG A 49 9.45 -7.24 7.92
N VAL A 50 9.97 -6.81 6.78
CA VAL A 50 9.34 -5.82 5.92
C VAL A 50 8.93 -6.54 4.65
N VAL A 51 7.67 -6.36 4.26
CA VAL A 51 7.16 -6.81 2.97
C VAL A 51 6.69 -5.58 2.21
N ARG A 52 7.14 -5.42 0.97
CA ARG A 52 6.67 -4.37 0.06
C ARG A 52 5.73 -4.97 -0.96
N LEU A 53 4.56 -4.39 -1.08
CA LEU A 53 3.57 -4.71 -2.08
C LEU A 53 3.68 -3.66 -3.18
N ILE A 54 4.12 -4.08 -4.37
CA ILE A 54 4.09 -3.24 -5.57
C ILE A 54 2.72 -3.42 -6.21
N VAL A 55 1.92 -2.35 -6.22
CA VAL A 55 0.55 -2.34 -6.75
C VAL A 55 0.49 -1.48 -8.01
N PRO A 56 0.54 -2.09 -9.21
CA PRO A 56 0.44 -1.34 -10.45
C PRO A 56 -0.88 -0.57 -10.59
N GLY A 57 -0.81 0.69 -11.04
CA GLY A 57 -2.00 1.52 -11.30
C GLY A 57 -2.63 2.21 -10.08
N LEU A 58 -2.46 1.66 -8.87
CA LEU A 58 -3.15 2.16 -7.68
C LEU A 58 -2.86 3.65 -7.36
N ALA A 59 -1.66 4.15 -7.64
CA ALA A 59 -1.33 5.55 -7.37
C ALA A 59 -2.12 6.55 -8.24
N THR A 60 -2.74 6.08 -9.34
CA THR A 60 -3.62 6.93 -10.18
C THR A 60 -5.02 7.07 -9.60
N ASP A 61 -5.46 6.10 -8.79
CA ASP A 61 -6.86 5.96 -8.34
C ASP A 61 -7.05 6.35 -6.87
N VAL A 62 -6.10 7.08 -6.28
CA VAL A 62 -6.05 7.34 -4.84
C VAL A 62 -7.31 8.07 -4.33
N MET A 63 -7.85 9.00 -5.12
CA MET A 63 -9.02 9.82 -4.77
C MET A 63 -10.36 9.27 -5.31
N GLY A 64 -10.35 8.09 -5.93
CA GLY A 64 -11.54 7.49 -6.54
C GLY A 64 -11.18 6.58 -7.72
N GLY A 65 -12.07 5.65 -8.07
CA GLY A 65 -11.81 4.66 -9.12
C GLY A 65 -11.11 3.39 -8.63
N ARG A 66 -11.00 3.23 -7.30
CA ARG A 66 -10.40 2.06 -6.67
C ARG A 66 -11.19 0.80 -7.00
N GLY A 67 -10.50 -0.20 -7.54
CA GLY A 67 -11.08 -1.47 -7.96
C GLY A 67 -10.24 -2.66 -7.52
N SER A 68 -10.05 -3.61 -8.43
CA SER A 68 -9.17 -4.77 -8.23
C SER A 68 -7.81 -4.56 -8.87
N TYR A 69 -6.76 -4.92 -8.14
CA TYR A 69 -5.37 -4.82 -8.55
C TYR A 69 -4.69 -6.18 -8.39
N THR A 70 -3.83 -6.52 -9.33
CA THR A 70 -2.90 -7.65 -9.21
C THR A 70 -1.49 -7.10 -9.11
N GLY A 71 -0.74 -7.57 -8.13
CA GLY A 71 0.60 -7.06 -7.85
C GLY A 71 1.57 -8.14 -7.41
N VAL A 72 2.75 -7.68 -7.01
CA VAL A 72 3.85 -8.52 -6.52
C VAL A 72 4.23 -8.04 -5.14
N TRP A 73 4.40 -8.97 -4.21
CA TRP A 73 4.99 -8.67 -2.91
C TRP A 73 6.43 -9.18 -2.86
N VAL A 74 7.31 -8.43 -2.18
CA VAL A 74 8.72 -8.77 -1.99
C VAL A 74 9.07 -8.60 -0.51
N SER A 75 9.80 -9.55 0.07
CA SER A 75 10.30 -9.45 1.45
C SER A 75 11.81 -9.65 1.50
N SER A 76 12.46 -9.11 2.53
CA SER A 76 13.91 -9.31 2.75
C SER A 76 14.27 -10.74 3.18
N ARG A 77 13.32 -11.48 3.74
CA ARG A 77 13.47 -12.87 4.21
C ARG A 77 12.11 -13.57 4.23
N GLY A 78 12.09 -14.90 4.22
CA GLY A 78 10.87 -15.68 4.27
C GLY A 78 11.17 -17.17 4.46
N ASP A 79 10.10 -17.95 4.62
CA ASP A 79 10.20 -19.39 4.88
C ASP A 79 10.46 -20.19 3.58
N GLU A 80 10.12 -19.61 2.43
CA GLU A 80 10.21 -20.22 1.12
C GLU A 80 10.92 -19.27 0.13
N ALA A 81 12.03 -19.73 -0.44
CA ALA A 81 12.77 -19.01 -1.47
C ALA A 81 12.35 -19.49 -2.86
N CYS A 82 12.01 -18.55 -3.74
CA CYS A 82 11.69 -18.81 -5.13
C CYS A 82 12.93 -19.13 -5.96
N ALA A 83 12.73 -19.80 -7.10
CA ALA A 83 13.82 -20.15 -8.02
C ALA A 83 14.50 -18.93 -8.69
N THR A 84 13.85 -17.76 -8.64
CA THR A 84 14.37 -16.50 -9.18
C THR A 84 14.21 -15.38 -8.16
N GLU A 85 15.03 -14.34 -8.30
CA GLU A 85 14.97 -13.15 -7.46
C GLU A 85 14.06 -12.11 -8.09
N MET A 86 13.21 -11.49 -7.28
CA MET A 86 12.42 -10.32 -7.66
C MET A 86 13.19 -9.05 -7.29
N VAL A 87 13.11 -8.05 -8.17
CA VAL A 87 13.65 -6.72 -7.89
C VAL A 87 12.64 -5.95 -7.05
N ASP A 88 13.04 -5.51 -5.87
CA ASP A 88 12.30 -4.51 -5.10
C ASP A 88 12.67 -3.14 -5.67
N PRO A 89 11.71 -2.37 -6.22
CA PRO A 89 12.01 -1.08 -6.83
C PRO A 89 12.56 -0.05 -5.83
N LEU A 90 12.39 -0.26 -4.53
CA LEU A 90 12.94 0.59 -3.47
C LEU A 90 14.20 0.01 -2.82
N GLY A 91 14.66 -1.18 -3.22
CA GLY A 91 15.95 -1.67 -2.75
C GLY A 91 16.24 -3.15 -3.00
N GLY A 92 17.20 -3.40 -3.89
CA GLY A 92 17.87 -4.69 -4.03
C GLY A 92 17.03 -5.74 -4.74
N LYS A 93 17.36 -7.00 -4.47
CA LYS A 93 16.69 -8.17 -5.03
C LYS A 93 16.51 -9.21 -3.94
N SER A 94 15.44 -9.99 -4.03
CA SER A 94 15.14 -11.02 -3.04
C SER A 94 14.50 -12.24 -3.69
N PRO A 95 14.87 -13.46 -3.26
CA PRO A 95 14.17 -14.68 -3.66
C PRO A 95 12.86 -14.88 -2.88
N TYR A 96 12.54 -14.04 -1.88
CA TYR A 96 11.31 -14.15 -1.08
C TYR A 96 10.25 -13.20 -1.62
N TRP A 97 9.42 -13.71 -2.53
CA TRP A 97 8.40 -12.92 -3.20
C TRP A 97 7.22 -13.79 -3.65
N GLY A 98 6.16 -13.14 -4.10
CA GLY A 98 5.02 -13.81 -4.72
C GLY A 98 4.04 -12.82 -5.33
N THR A 99 2.87 -13.31 -5.74
CA THR A 99 1.83 -12.47 -6.34
C THR A 99 0.63 -12.33 -5.41
N PHE A 100 -0.15 -11.28 -5.61
CA PHE A 100 -1.41 -11.08 -4.88
C PHE A 100 -2.46 -10.43 -5.76
N THR A 101 -3.72 -10.56 -5.36
CA THR A 101 -4.82 -9.73 -5.82
C THR A 101 -5.40 -8.99 -4.61
N LEU A 102 -5.75 -7.72 -4.78
CA LEU A 102 -6.37 -6.87 -3.77
C LEU A 102 -7.52 -6.12 -4.43
N THR A 103 -8.70 -6.12 -3.79
CA THR A 103 -9.89 -5.42 -4.24
C THR A 103 -10.37 -4.51 -3.13
N PHE A 104 -10.54 -3.22 -3.44
CA PHE A 104 -11.13 -2.28 -2.51
C PHE A 104 -12.63 -2.54 -2.36
N VAL A 105 -13.12 -2.43 -1.13
CA VAL A 105 -14.53 -2.68 -0.80
C VAL A 105 -15.40 -1.51 -1.27
N HIS A 106 -14.84 -0.29 -1.27
CA HIS A 106 -15.50 0.95 -1.68
C HIS A 106 -14.59 1.73 -2.64
N ASP A 107 -15.20 2.56 -3.49
CA ASP A 107 -14.47 3.40 -4.44
C ASP A 107 -13.88 4.66 -3.79
N ALA A 108 -14.47 5.13 -2.70
CA ALA A 108 -14.09 6.34 -1.97
C ALA A 108 -13.01 6.09 -0.91
N PHE A 109 -12.14 7.09 -0.71
CA PHE A 109 -11.13 7.12 0.35
C PHE A 109 -11.72 7.52 1.72
N PRO A 110 -11.28 6.90 2.84
CA PRO A 110 -10.47 5.67 2.91
C PRO A 110 -11.33 4.43 2.63
N SER A 111 -10.70 3.35 2.14
CA SER A 111 -11.41 2.11 1.85
C SER A 111 -10.68 0.86 2.34
N ASP A 112 -11.42 -0.04 2.95
CA ASP A 112 -10.99 -1.40 3.23
C ASP A 112 -10.67 -2.15 1.94
N TRP A 113 -9.89 -3.22 2.05
CA TRP A 113 -9.65 -4.12 0.93
C TRP A 113 -9.61 -5.58 1.36
N ALA A 114 -9.93 -6.46 0.40
CA ALA A 114 -9.83 -7.91 0.54
C ALA A 114 -9.08 -8.51 -0.64
N GLY A 115 -8.42 -9.64 -0.43
CA GLY A 115 -7.53 -10.21 -1.42
C GLY A 115 -7.06 -11.62 -1.13
N VAL A 116 -6.18 -12.10 -2.01
CA VAL A 116 -5.47 -13.37 -1.87
C VAL A 116 -4.01 -13.19 -2.27
N TYR A 117 -3.11 -13.96 -1.66
CA TYR A 117 -1.68 -13.95 -1.99
C TYR A 117 -1.09 -15.36 -2.09
N GLY A 118 -0.10 -15.52 -2.96
CA GLY A 118 0.64 -16.76 -3.20
C GLY A 118 2.14 -16.53 -3.04
N SER A 119 2.91 -17.61 -2.90
CA SER A 119 4.38 -17.57 -2.96
C SER A 119 4.83 -17.80 -4.40
N CYS A 120 5.92 -17.16 -4.82
CA CYS A 120 6.54 -17.37 -6.13
C CYS A 120 5.52 -17.25 -7.29
N LEU A 121 5.45 -18.28 -8.14
CA LEU A 121 4.55 -18.37 -9.28
C LEU A 121 3.30 -19.22 -9.00
N ASP A 122 3.08 -19.62 -7.74
CA ASP A 122 1.90 -20.38 -7.38
C ASP A 122 0.65 -19.51 -7.49
N THR A 123 -0.49 -20.16 -7.77
CA THR A 123 -1.77 -19.45 -7.83
C THR A 123 -2.12 -18.88 -6.46
N PRO A 124 -2.37 -17.57 -6.32
CA PRO A 124 -2.75 -16.98 -5.04
C PRO A 124 -4.07 -17.56 -4.51
N ASP A 125 -4.02 -18.13 -3.30
CA ASP A 125 -5.18 -18.74 -2.65
C ASP A 125 -5.29 -18.40 -1.15
N ARG A 126 -4.24 -17.87 -0.52
CA ARG A 126 -4.24 -17.50 0.89
C ARG A 126 -4.96 -16.17 1.09
N PRO A 127 -6.05 -16.11 1.85
CA PRO A 127 -6.83 -14.89 2.02
C PRO A 127 -6.09 -13.86 2.86
N VAL A 128 -6.33 -12.59 2.55
CA VAL A 128 -5.87 -11.43 3.31
C VAL A 128 -6.87 -10.29 3.20
N ALA A 129 -7.01 -9.49 4.25
CA ALA A 129 -7.80 -8.26 4.23
C ALA A 129 -7.12 -7.18 5.06
N GLY A 130 -7.35 -5.93 4.67
CA GLY A 130 -6.92 -4.73 5.38
C GLY A 130 -8.11 -3.85 5.70
N VAL A 131 -8.27 -3.54 6.98
CA VAL A 131 -9.27 -2.59 7.47
C VAL A 131 -8.64 -1.22 7.57
N ALA A 132 -9.17 -0.25 6.83
CA ALA A 132 -8.64 1.10 6.78
C ALA A 132 -8.74 1.76 8.16
N GLN A 133 -7.65 2.39 8.57
CA GLN A 133 -7.62 3.23 9.76
C GLN A 133 -8.02 4.64 9.35
N VAL A 134 -9.18 5.07 9.83
CA VAL A 134 -9.62 6.46 9.70
C VAL A 134 -9.00 7.21 10.87
N GLY A 135 -8.25 8.28 10.61
CA GLY A 135 -7.62 9.10 11.65
C GLY A 135 -8.64 9.43 12.74
N GLY A 136 -8.40 8.91 13.95
CA GLY A 136 -9.21 9.20 15.13
C GLY A 136 -8.84 10.56 15.70
N GLU A 137 -9.87 11.29 16.12
CA GLU A 137 -9.83 12.57 16.87
C GLU A 137 -8.87 12.57 18.07
#